data_AF-A0A2G4G4H8-F1
#
_entry.id   AF-A0A2G4G4H8-F1
#
_cell.length_a   1.000
_cell.length_b   1.000
_cell.length_c   1.000
_cell.angle_alpha   90.00
_cell.angle_beta   90.00
_cell.angle_gamma   90.00
#
_symmetry.space_group_name_H-M   'P 1'
#
loop_
_entity.id
_entity.type
_entity.pdbx_description
1 polymer ?
#
loop_
_entity_poly.entity_id
_entity_poly.type
_entity_poly.pdbx_seq_one_letter_code
_entity_poly.pdbx_strand_id
1 'polypeptide(L)'
;MRYFTFILLLTAGTCGAVDEKPKSAADASRPNPANEPSIEEVQTMRKILELPPERLAKMRSAIERIERMSPEQRKDYAATLAKIENASPEERKKALKEMREKSGPGGLGAKVFEFHLKQLSADEAKQERANFVKLSSEERQQYIRKLLEKYSADLPKIRADGKSKDKDADGNKEGESGGHRRAPTAEAPPVQ
;
A
#
# COMPACT_ATOMS: atom_id res chain seq x y z
N MET A 1 -76.50 -6.80 16.20
CA MET A 1 -77.93 -6.46 15.99
C MET A 1 -78.04 -4.97 15.72
N ARG A 2 -78.75 -4.60 14.65
CA ARG A 2 -79.13 -3.24 14.20
C ARG A 2 -78.04 -2.52 13.38
N TYR A 3 -78.03 -2.62 12.05
CA TYR A 3 -78.93 -2.07 11.01
C TYR A 3 -78.78 -0.57 10.76
N PHE A 4 -78.89 -0.23 9.45
CA PHE A 4 -79.11 1.06 8.80
C PHE A 4 -77.88 1.94 8.53
N THR A 5 -77.77 2.69 7.43
CA THR A 5 -78.34 2.70 6.07
C THR A 5 -77.56 3.76 5.30
N PHE A 6 -77.40 3.53 4.00
CA PHE A 6 -76.98 4.46 2.93
C PHE A 6 -77.23 5.95 3.19
N ILE A 7 -76.22 6.78 2.91
CA ILE A 7 -76.43 8.02 2.16
C ILE A 7 -75.39 8.08 1.05
N LEU A 8 -75.90 7.83 -0.16
CA LEU A 8 -75.33 8.25 -1.44
C LEU A 8 -75.46 9.77 -1.52
N LEU A 9 -74.34 10.48 -1.67
CA LEU A 9 -74.37 11.87 -2.11
C LEU A 9 -73.52 11.98 -3.38
N LEU A 10 -74.23 11.79 -4.49
CA LEU A 10 -73.78 12.14 -5.83
C LEU A 10 -73.77 13.67 -5.92
N THR A 11 -72.59 14.29 -5.97
CA THR A 11 -72.43 15.64 -6.52
C THR A 11 -71.86 15.51 -7.92
N ALA A 12 -72.68 15.88 -8.90
CA ALA A 12 -72.27 16.06 -10.27
C ALA A 12 -71.63 17.45 -10.42
N GLY A 13 -70.46 17.47 -11.08
CA GLY A 13 -70.08 18.51 -12.03
C GLY A 13 -69.57 19.84 -11.47
N THR A 14 -68.26 20.07 -11.61
CA THR A 14 -67.78 21.23 -12.38
C THR A 14 -66.51 20.84 -13.13
N CYS A 15 -66.56 21.04 -14.44
CA CYS A 15 -65.45 20.97 -15.37
C CYS A 15 -64.38 21.99 -14.94
N GLY A 16 -63.17 21.52 -14.67
CA GLY A 16 -62.01 22.34 -14.37
C GLY A 16 -60.78 21.61 -14.85
N ALA A 17 -60.39 21.89 -16.09
CA ALA A 17 -59.13 21.45 -16.66
C ALA A 17 -57.98 22.07 -15.86
N VAL A 18 -57.30 21.26 -15.07
CA VAL A 18 -55.94 21.53 -14.62
C VAL A 18 -55.09 20.32 -14.98
N ASP A 19 -54.33 20.53 -16.03
CA ASP A 19 -53.24 19.68 -16.49
C ASP A 19 -52.15 19.70 -15.41
N GLU A 20 -52.23 18.80 -14.43
CA GLU A 20 -51.09 18.45 -13.59
C GLU A 20 -50.84 16.95 -13.70
N LYS A 21 -50.08 16.62 -14.75
CA LYS A 21 -49.31 15.38 -14.84
C LYS A 21 -48.57 15.18 -13.50
N PRO A 22 -48.76 14.04 -12.80
CA PRO A 22 -48.07 13.80 -11.55
C PRO A 22 -46.56 13.83 -11.79
N LYS A 23 -45.87 14.70 -11.04
CA LYS A 23 -44.43 14.83 -11.00
C LYS A 23 -43.86 13.46 -10.63
N SER A 24 -43.41 12.74 -11.66
CA SER A 24 -42.82 11.42 -11.56
C SER A 24 -41.67 11.47 -10.54
N ALA A 25 -41.82 10.75 -9.44
CA ALA A 25 -40.79 10.46 -8.45
C ALA A 25 -39.71 9.51 -9.01
N ALA A 26 -39.20 9.81 -10.21
CA ALA A 26 -38.23 8.99 -10.94
C ALA A 26 -36.87 9.69 -11.14
N ASP A 27 -36.58 10.74 -10.38
CA ASP A 27 -35.32 11.50 -10.52
C ASP A 27 -34.35 11.30 -9.34
N ALA A 28 -34.58 10.29 -8.50
CA ALA A 28 -33.70 9.94 -7.38
C ALA A 28 -32.80 8.72 -7.66
N SER A 29 -32.84 8.15 -8.87
CA SER A 29 -32.09 6.92 -9.20
C SER A 29 -31.29 6.99 -10.49
N ARG A 30 -31.14 8.17 -11.11
CA ARG A 30 -30.13 8.35 -12.14
C ARG A 30 -28.76 8.41 -11.47
N PRO A 31 -27.80 7.52 -11.80
CA PRO A 31 -26.42 7.70 -11.39
C PRO A 31 -25.99 9.10 -11.81
N ASN A 32 -25.54 9.91 -10.86
CA ASN A 32 -24.93 11.18 -11.19
C ASN A 32 -23.72 10.87 -12.09
N PRO A 33 -23.62 11.40 -13.32
CA PRO A 33 -22.48 11.13 -14.20
C PRO A 33 -21.14 11.54 -13.59
N ALA A 34 -21.15 12.37 -12.53
CA ALA A 34 -19.97 12.70 -11.74
C ALA A 34 -19.49 11.57 -10.78
N ASN A 35 -20.27 10.51 -10.60
CA ASN A 35 -19.95 9.34 -9.77
C ASN A 35 -19.62 8.09 -10.60
N GLU A 36 -19.62 8.18 -11.94
CA GLU A 36 -19.16 7.08 -12.78
C GLU A 36 -17.63 7.01 -12.75
N PRO A 37 -17.04 5.85 -12.43
CA PRO A 37 -15.59 5.70 -12.43
C PRO A 37 -15.06 5.92 -13.84
N SER A 38 -14.03 6.75 -13.95
CA SER A 38 -13.30 6.99 -15.19
C SER A 38 -12.65 5.69 -15.72
N ILE A 39 -12.32 5.66 -17.01
CA ILE A 39 -11.66 4.51 -17.63
C ILE A 39 -10.34 4.15 -16.92
N GLU A 40 -9.59 5.15 -16.45
CA GLU A 40 -8.34 4.95 -15.71
C GLU A 40 -8.59 4.32 -14.32
N GLU A 41 -9.65 4.73 -13.64
CA GLU A 41 -10.07 4.13 -12.36
C GLU A 41 -10.52 2.69 -12.56
N VAL A 42 -11.30 2.39 -13.60
CA VAL A 42 -11.72 1.02 -13.94
C VAL A 42 -10.50 0.13 -14.24
N GLN A 43 -9.54 0.62 -15.03
CA GLN A 43 -8.29 -0.10 -15.29
C GLN A 43 -7.48 -0.35 -14.02
N THR A 44 -7.45 0.63 -13.12
CA THR A 44 -6.77 0.51 -11.81
C THR A 44 -7.46 -0.54 -10.94
N MET A 45 -8.79 -0.54 -10.86
CA MET A 45 -9.57 -1.55 -10.14
C MET A 45 -9.29 -2.96 -10.67
N ARG A 46 -9.27 -3.15 -11.99
CA ARG A 46 -8.93 -4.44 -12.60
C ARG A 46 -7.53 -4.91 -12.18
N LYS A 47 -6.52 -4.03 -12.27
CA LYS A 47 -5.15 -4.36 -11.84
C LYS A 47 -5.08 -4.73 -10.36
N ILE A 48 -5.86 -4.09 -9.50
CA ILE A 48 -5.91 -4.40 -8.07
C ILE A 48 -6.47 -5.82 -7.84
N LEU A 49 -7.53 -6.22 -8.56
CA LEU A 49 -8.12 -7.55 -8.43
C LEU A 49 -7.15 -8.68 -8.83
N GLU A 50 -6.18 -8.39 -9.71
CA GLU A 50 -5.17 -9.35 -10.16
C GLU A 50 -3.99 -9.50 -9.16
N LEU A 51 -3.93 -8.69 -8.09
CA LEU A 51 -2.85 -8.74 -7.10
C LEU A 51 -3.02 -9.86 -6.07
N PRO A 52 -1.92 -10.51 -5.63
CA PRO A 52 -1.98 -11.48 -4.55
C PRO A 52 -2.32 -10.81 -3.20
N PRO A 53 -2.91 -11.54 -2.24
CA PRO A 53 -3.42 -10.98 -0.98
C PRO A 53 -2.36 -10.22 -0.16
N GLU A 54 -1.11 -10.66 -0.19
CA GLU A 54 -0.01 -9.95 0.48
C GLU A 54 0.28 -8.58 -0.13
N ARG A 55 0.16 -8.45 -1.46
CA ARG A 55 0.35 -7.17 -2.16
C ARG A 55 -0.81 -6.23 -1.86
N LEU A 56 -2.03 -6.75 -1.78
CA LEU A 56 -3.21 -6.00 -1.35
C LEU A 56 -3.07 -5.48 0.09
N ALA A 57 -2.57 -6.30 1.01
CA ALA A 57 -2.30 -5.85 2.38
C ALA A 57 -1.29 -4.70 2.43
N LYS A 58 -0.20 -4.79 1.65
CA LYS A 58 0.79 -3.72 1.53
C LYS A 58 0.20 -2.45 0.92
N MET A 59 -0.64 -2.56 -0.11
CA MET A 59 -1.33 -1.42 -0.71
C MET A 59 -2.29 -0.75 0.27
N ARG A 60 -3.09 -1.52 1.03
CA ARG A 60 -3.96 -0.96 2.08
C ARG A 60 -3.18 -0.13 3.09
N SER A 61 -2.07 -0.67 3.61
CA SER A 61 -1.20 0.08 4.53
C SER A 61 -0.56 1.32 3.89
N ALA A 62 -0.28 1.30 2.59
CA ALA A 62 0.24 2.46 1.87
C ALA A 62 -0.83 3.54 1.67
N ILE A 63 -2.05 3.15 1.28
CA ILE A 63 -3.21 4.06 1.13
C ILE A 63 -3.50 4.72 2.48
N GLU A 64 -3.65 3.94 3.53
CA GLU A 64 -3.84 4.44 4.91
C GLU A 64 -2.75 5.41 5.38
N ARG A 65 -1.52 5.23 4.91
CA ARG A 65 -0.42 6.15 5.20
C ARG A 65 -0.60 7.46 4.44
N ILE A 66 -0.89 7.37 3.14
CA ILE A 66 -1.11 8.54 2.28
C ILE A 66 -2.32 9.34 2.77
N GLU A 67 -3.39 8.68 3.20
CA GLU A 67 -4.59 9.31 3.76
C GLU A 67 -4.30 10.20 4.97
N ARG A 68 -3.30 9.81 5.78
CA ARG A 68 -2.86 10.55 6.97
C ARG A 68 -1.79 11.62 6.69
N MET A 69 -1.25 11.70 5.46
CA MET A 69 -0.28 12.73 5.09
C MET A 69 -0.96 14.09 4.88
N SER A 70 -0.31 15.16 5.32
CA SER A 70 -0.71 16.54 4.97
C SER A 70 -0.61 16.78 3.46
N PRO A 71 -1.29 17.80 2.91
CA PRO A 71 -1.17 18.16 1.50
C PRO A 71 0.28 18.40 1.06
N GLU A 72 1.11 19.05 1.89
CA GLU A 72 2.54 19.24 1.59
C GLU A 72 3.29 17.90 1.56
N GLN A 73 3.06 17.04 2.55
CA GLN A 73 3.70 15.73 2.60
C GLN A 73 3.32 14.84 1.41
N ARG A 74 2.07 14.92 0.95
CA ARG A 74 1.63 14.21 -0.27
C ARG A 74 2.32 14.73 -1.51
N LYS A 75 2.53 16.05 -1.64
CA LYS A 75 3.29 16.65 -2.77
C LYS A 75 4.74 16.17 -2.78
N ASP A 76 5.40 16.18 -1.62
CA ASP A 76 6.78 15.69 -1.51
C ASP A 76 6.89 14.20 -1.83
N TYR A 77 5.91 13.41 -1.37
CA TYR A 77 5.86 11.98 -1.65
C TYR A 77 5.61 11.69 -3.14
N ALA A 78 4.67 12.39 -3.77
CA ALA A 78 4.41 12.31 -5.20
C ALA A 78 5.64 12.72 -6.03
N ALA A 79 6.33 13.80 -5.66
CA ALA A 79 7.57 14.21 -6.32
C ALA A 79 8.68 13.16 -6.20
N THR A 80 8.76 12.46 -5.06
CA THR A 80 9.70 11.34 -4.87
C THR A 80 9.33 10.16 -5.77
N LEU A 81 8.04 9.81 -5.88
CA LEU A 81 7.58 8.74 -6.77
C LEU A 81 7.82 9.07 -8.25
N ALA A 82 7.57 10.32 -8.67
CA ALA A 82 7.83 10.76 -10.04
C ALA A 82 9.33 10.69 -10.41
N LYS A 83 10.23 10.96 -9.46
CA LYS A 83 11.67 10.76 -9.66
C LYS A 83 12.01 9.28 -9.88
N ILE A 84 11.39 8.37 -9.13
CA ILE A 84 11.60 6.91 -9.25
C ILE A 84 11.07 6.39 -10.60
N GLU A 85 9.93 6.91 -11.06
CA GLU A 85 9.33 6.55 -12.34
C GLU A 85 10.26 6.91 -13.51
N ASN A 86 10.79 8.13 -13.51
CA ASN A 86 11.64 8.66 -14.58
C ASN A 86 13.13 8.27 -14.48
N ALA A 87 13.55 7.64 -13.37
CA ALA A 87 14.93 7.21 -13.17
C ALA A 87 15.33 6.04 -14.09
N SER A 88 16.61 5.95 -14.43
CA SER A 88 17.18 4.76 -15.09
C SER A 88 16.98 3.51 -14.22
N PRO A 89 17.05 2.29 -14.77
CA PRO A 89 16.83 1.06 -13.99
C PRO A 89 17.70 0.94 -12.73
N GLU A 90 18.98 1.34 -12.82
CA GLU A 90 19.92 1.31 -11.70
C GLU A 90 19.59 2.38 -10.64
N GLU A 91 19.29 3.59 -11.07
CA GLU A 91 18.88 4.67 -10.17
C GLU A 91 17.53 4.40 -9.50
N ARG A 92 16.59 3.78 -10.22
CA ARG A 92 15.29 3.34 -9.69
C ARG A 92 15.49 2.30 -8.59
N LYS A 93 16.36 1.30 -8.81
CA LYS A 93 16.70 0.28 -7.80
C LYS A 93 17.27 0.92 -6.54
N LYS A 94 18.20 1.86 -6.70
CA LYS A 94 18.78 2.63 -5.58
C LYS A 94 17.72 3.46 -4.84
N ALA A 95 16.88 4.19 -5.56
CA ALA A 95 15.85 5.04 -4.96
C ALA A 95 14.76 4.23 -4.23
N LEU A 96 14.36 3.08 -4.76
CA LEU A 96 13.45 2.15 -4.07
C LEU A 96 14.08 1.57 -2.80
N LYS A 97 15.38 1.28 -2.82
CA LYS A 97 16.13 0.84 -1.62
C LYS A 97 16.15 1.96 -0.57
N GLU A 98 16.51 3.17 -0.95
CA GLU A 98 16.51 4.33 -0.03
C GLU A 98 15.12 4.61 0.53
N MET A 99 14.06 4.52 -0.27
CA MET A 99 12.68 4.69 0.20
C MET A 99 12.30 3.60 1.22
N ARG A 100 12.70 2.34 1.00
CA ARG A 100 12.52 1.24 1.95
C ARG A 100 13.32 1.48 3.23
N GLU A 101 14.55 1.96 3.15
CA GLU A 101 15.37 2.30 4.33
C GLU A 101 14.89 3.56 5.06
N LYS A 102 14.12 4.42 4.41
CA LYS A 102 13.53 5.60 5.07
C LYS A 102 12.23 5.26 5.80
N SER A 103 11.41 4.38 5.22
CA SER A 103 10.00 4.20 5.64
C SER A 103 9.53 2.75 5.85
N GLY A 104 10.38 1.76 5.58
CA GLY A 104 10.08 0.34 5.72
C GLY A 104 10.65 -0.32 6.98
N PRO A 105 10.40 -1.63 7.15
CA PRO A 105 11.06 -2.45 8.17
C PRO A 105 12.58 -2.39 7.97
N GLY A 106 13.33 -2.00 9.00
CA GLY A 106 14.76 -1.73 8.90
C GLY A 106 15.12 -0.28 8.59
N GLY A 107 14.15 0.63 8.48
CA GLY A 107 14.43 2.04 8.35
C GLY A 107 14.92 2.71 9.63
N LEU A 108 15.35 3.98 9.55
CA LEU A 108 15.95 4.69 10.69
C LEU A 108 15.09 4.63 11.96
N GLY A 109 13.76 4.70 11.81
CA GLY A 109 12.82 4.53 12.92
C GLY A 109 12.85 3.15 13.58
N ALA A 110 12.95 2.08 12.78
CA ALA A 110 13.10 0.73 13.31
C ALA A 110 14.48 0.54 13.97
N LYS A 111 15.54 1.10 13.38
CA LYS A 111 16.91 1.04 13.92
C LYS A 111 17.04 1.75 15.26
N VAL A 112 16.47 2.95 15.40
CA VAL A 112 16.51 3.69 16.67
C VAL A 112 15.67 3.01 17.74
N PHE A 113 14.56 2.35 17.36
CA PHE A 113 13.77 1.57 18.30
C PHE A 113 14.52 0.33 18.78
N GLU A 114 15.13 -0.44 17.89
CA GLU A 114 15.96 -1.59 18.29
C GLU A 114 17.18 -1.16 19.12
N PHE A 115 17.79 -0.02 18.80
CA PHE A 115 18.83 0.57 19.64
C PHE A 115 18.32 0.89 21.04
N HIS A 116 17.13 1.49 21.16
CA HIS A 116 16.50 1.77 22.44
C HIS A 116 16.28 0.50 23.27
N LEU A 117 15.74 -0.55 22.66
CA LEU A 117 15.47 -1.82 23.32
C LEU A 117 16.74 -2.51 23.85
N LYS A 118 17.88 -2.34 23.17
CA LYS A 118 19.18 -2.88 23.63
C LYS A 118 19.71 -2.18 24.89
N GLN A 119 19.23 -0.98 25.19
CA GLN A 119 19.60 -0.24 26.39
C GLN A 119 18.71 -0.57 27.60
N LEU A 120 17.67 -1.40 27.41
CA LEU A 120 16.76 -1.87 28.46
C LEU A 120 17.14 -3.29 28.89
N SER A 121 16.71 -3.70 30.08
CA SER A 121 16.77 -5.11 30.46
C SER A 121 15.86 -5.98 29.57
N ALA A 122 16.05 -7.30 29.57
CA ALA A 122 15.26 -8.20 28.72
C ALA A 122 13.74 -8.13 29.00
N ASP A 123 13.36 -8.00 30.27
CA ASP A 123 11.95 -7.91 30.68
C ASP A 123 11.33 -6.56 30.29
N GLU A 124 12.06 -5.46 30.48
CA GLU A 124 11.64 -4.13 30.04
C GLU A 124 11.54 -4.03 28.53
N ALA A 125 12.52 -4.58 27.78
CA ALA A 125 12.47 -4.59 26.32
C ALA A 125 11.28 -5.40 25.78
N LYS A 126 10.92 -6.50 26.45
CA LYS A 126 9.74 -7.30 26.09
C LYS A 126 8.43 -6.53 26.34
N GLN A 127 8.33 -5.86 27.49
CA GLN A 127 7.20 -4.98 27.79
C GLN A 127 7.12 -3.82 26.80
N GLU A 128 8.24 -3.20 26.46
CA GLU A 128 8.30 -2.07 25.55
C GLU A 128 7.90 -2.45 24.12
N ARG A 129 8.31 -3.64 23.65
CA ARG A 129 7.79 -4.20 22.39
C ARG A 129 6.27 -4.38 22.44
N ALA A 130 5.73 -4.92 23.53
CA ALA A 130 4.29 -5.11 23.69
C ALA A 130 3.53 -3.77 23.72
N ASN A 131 4.09 -2.75 24.38
CA ASN A 131 3.52 -1.41 24.41
C ASN A 131 3.55 -0.75 23.04
N PHE A 132 4.69 -0.81 22.35
CA PHE A 132 4.86 -0.23 21.02
C PHE A 132 3.92 -0.84 19.97
N VAL A 133 3.60 -2.14 20.08
CA VAL A 133 2.63 -2.79 19.18
C VAL A 133 1.19 -2.31 19.42
N LYS A 134 0.84 -1.95 20.66
CA LYS A 134 -0.50 -1.43 21.02
C LYS A 134 -0.71 0.01 20.55
N LEU A 135 0.36 0.78 20.36
CA LEU A 135 0.28 2.15 19.88
C LEU A 135 -0.33 2.23 18.48
N SER A 136 -1.13 3.26 18.25
CA SER A 136 -1.59 3.64 16.91
C SER A 136 -0.39 3.96 16.00
N SER A 137 -0.63 4.05 14.69
CA SER A 137 0.44 4.41 13.77
C SER A 137 1.04 5.80 14.06
N GLU A 138 0.22 6.74 14.53
CA GLU A 138 0.67 8.11 14.80
C GLU A 138 1.47 8.19 16.10
N GLU A 139 0.99 7.55 17.16
CA GLU A 139 1.71 7.46 18.42
C GLU A 139 3.05 6.74 18.26
N ARG A 140 3.10 5.69 17.43
CA ARG A 140 4.38 5.05 17.06
C ARG A 140 5.34 6.04 16.41
N GLN A 141 4.87 6.85 15.46
CA GLN A 141 5.74 7.85 14.82
C GLN A 141 6.24 8.91 15.80
N GLN A 142 5.36 9.42 16.68
CA GLN A 142 5.74 10.39 17.70
C GLN A 142 6.75 9.79 18.69
N TYR A 143 6.52 8.55 19.10
CA TYR A 143 7.44 7.81 19.96
C TYR A 143 8.82 7.64 19.30
N ILE A 144 8.85 7.23 18.03
CA ILE A 144 10.10 7.17 17.26
C ILE A 144 10.79 8.54 17.17
N ARG A 145 10.07 9.65 16.99
CA ARG A 145 10.68 11.00 16.98
C ARG A 145 11.35 11.33 18.32
N LYS A 146 10.70 11.02 19.45
CA LYS A 146 11.28 11.19 20.79
C LYS A 146 12.56 10.37 20.95
N LEU A 147 12.59 9.13 20.43
CA LEU A 147 13.80 8.32 20.44
C LEU A 147 14.92 8.91 19.55
N LEU A 148 14.58 9.48 18.39
CA LEU A 148 15.56 10.15 17.52
C LEU A 148 16.16 11.39 18.18
N GLU A 149 15.37 12.15 18.93
CA GLU A 149 15.86 13.29 19.72
C GLU A 149 16.78 12.82 20.84
N LYS A 150 16.34 11.81 21.61
CA LYS A 150 17.10 11.20 22.71
C LYS A 150 18.46 10.65 22.26
N TYR A 151 18.50 10.01 21.10
CA TYR A 151 19.72 9.38 20.56
C TYR A 151 20.35 10.18 19.42
N SER A 152 20.10 11.49 19.35
CA SER A 152 20.61 12.38 18.29
C SER A 152 22.12 12.29 18.10
N ALA A 153 22.89 12.19 19.19
CA ALA A 153 24.35 12.04 19.17
C ALA A 153 24.82 10.67 18.65
N ASP A 154 24.01 9.61 18.82
CA ASP A 154 24.34 8.24 18.40
C ASP A 154 23.77 7.88 17.02
N LEU A 155 23.02 8.78 16.37
CA LEU A 155 22.46 8.56 15.02
C LEU A 155 23.48 8.09 13.99
N PRO A 156 24.74 8.59 13.94
CA PRO A 156 25.74 8.06 13.01
C PRO A 156 26.01 6.57 13.22
N LYS A 157 26.09 6.11 14.49
CA LYS A 157 26.30 4.71 14.85
C LYS A 157 25.08 3.86 14.51
N ILE A 158 23.89 4.34 14.88
CA ILE A 158 22.61 3.65 14.62
C ILE A 158 22.38 3.46 13.11
N ARG A 159 22.78 4.43 12.28
CA ARG A 159 22.72 4.31 10.82
C ARG A 159 23.70 3.26 10.29
N ALA A 160 24.89 3.18 10.86
CA ALA A 160 25.97 2.27 10.46
C ALA A 160 25.72 0.81 10.89
N ASP A 161 25.09 0.58 12.05
CA ASP A 161 24.78 -0.76 12.58
C ASP A 161 23.87 -1.61 11.68
N GLY A 162 23.23 -1.00 10.67
CA GLY A 162 22.46 -1.71 9.65
C GLY A 162 23.13 -1.85 8.29
N LYS A 163 24.39 -1.39 8.11
CA LYS A 163 25.15 -1.55 6.86
C LYS A 163 25.89 -2.89 6.75
N SER A 164 25.91 -3.70 7.80
CA SER A 164 26.64 -4.97 7.87
C SER A 164 25.72 -6.18 7.64
N LYS A 165 25.15 -6.32 6.43
CA LYS A 165 24.71 -7.65 5.90
C LYS A 165 24.21 -7.71 4.44
N ASP A 166 24.43 -6.69 3.61
CA ASP A 166 24.18 -6.74 2.16
C ASP A 166 25.43 -6.38 1.35
N LYS A 167 26.62 -6.79 1.81
CA LYS A 167 27.77 -6.96 0.92
C LYS A 167 27.81 -8.43 0.54
N ASP A 168 27.92 -8.67 -0.76
CA ASP A 168 28.21 -9.95 -1.40
C ASP A 168 26.98 -10.84 -1.69
N ALA A 169 26.07 -10.32 -2.53
CA ALA A 169 25.31 -11.14 -3.46
C ALA A 169 25.29 -10.48 -4.85
N ASP A 170 26.46 -9.99 -5.29
CA ASP A 170 26.74 -9.72 -6.70
C ASP A 170 27.92 -10.61 -7.09
N GLY A 171 27.64 -11.91 -7.13
CA GLY A 171 28.55 -12.92 -7.65
C GLY A 171 28.41 -12.95 -9.17
N ASN A 172 29.10 -12.01 -9.81
CA ASN A 172 29.56 -12.13 -11.19
C ASN A 172 30.08 -13.57 -11.42
N LYS A 173 29.42 -14.33 -12.30
CA LYS A 173 29.88 -15.66 -12.72
C LYS A 173 30.05 -15.66 -14.24
N GLU A 174 31.04 -14.90 -14.69
CA GLU A 174 31.68 -15.09 -15.99
C GLU A 174 33.10 -15.63 -15.77
N GLY A 175 33.46 -16.64 -16.56
CA GLY A 175 34.72 -17.41 -16.52
C GLY A 175 34.60 -18.67 -15.66
N GLU A 176 34.98 -19.88 -16.08
CA GLU A 176 35.93 -20.27 -17.11
C GLU A 176 35.77 -21.79 -17.31
N SER A 177 35.34 -22.25 -18.48
CA SER A 177 35.32 -23.68 -18.83
C SER A 177 36.38 -23.97 -19.88
N GLY A 178 37.65 -23.99 -19.46
CA GLY A 178 38.69 -24.81 -20.09
C GLY A 178 38.99 -25.93 -19.10
N GLY A 179 38.99 -27.22 -19.43
CA GLY A 179 39.28 -27.88 -20.68
C GLY A 179 40.12 -29.10 -20.30
N HIS A 180 39.57 -30.32 -20.41
CA HIS A 180 40.39 -31.53 -20.42
C HIS A 180 39.87 -32.54 -21.44
N ARG A 181 40.57 -32.52 -22.58
CA ARG A 181 41.02 -33.64 -23.43
C ARG A 181 39.98 -34.49 -24.17
N ARG A 182 39.88 -34.16 -25.46
CA ARG A 182 40.00 -35.00 -26.67
C ARG A 182 39.55 -36.46 -26.59
N ALA A 183 38.61 -36.78 -27.48
CA ALA A 183 38.25 -38.11 -27.96
C ALA A 183 39.45 -38.90 -28.53
N PRO A 184 39.26 -40.21 -28.70
CA PRO A 184 39.25 -40.73 -30.07
C PRO A 184 38.09 -41.69 -30.37
N THR A 185 37.73 -41.65 -31.64
CA THR A 185 36.94 -42.52 -32.52
C THR A 185 37.10 -44.04 -32.32
N ALA A 186 35.99 -44.78 -32.43
CA ALA A 186 35.82 -46.06 -33.17
C ALA A 186 34.38 -46.57 -32.90
N GLU A 187 33.48 -46.57 -33.89
CA GLU A 187 33.22 -47.68 -34.82
C GLU A 187 32.05 -48.57 -34.32
N ALA A 188 30.93 -48.53 -35.04
CA ALA A 188 29.81 -49.47 -34.87
C ALA A 188 30.21 -50.87 -35.37
N PRO A 189 29.64 -51.97 -34.83
CA PRO A 189 28.73 -52.81 -35.65
C PRO A 189 27.74 -53.64 -34.78
N PRO A 190 27.01 -54.63 -35.33
CA PRO A 190 26.06 -54.55 -36.42
C PRO A 190 24.66 -55.08 -36.02
N VAL A 191 23.75 -54.95 -36.98
CA VAL A 191 22.42 -55.54 -37.11
C VAL A 191 22.35 -57.03 -36.73
N GLN A 192 21.28 -57.39 -36.02
CA GLN A 192 20.48 -58.60 -36.28
C GLN A 192 19.01 -58.19 -36.35
#